data_AF-F5YMW9-F1
#
_entry.id   AF-F5YMW9-F1
#
_cell.length_a   1.000
_cell.length_b   1.000
_cell.length_c   1.000
_cell.angle_alpha   90.00
_cell.angle_beta   90.00
_cell.angle_gamma   90.00
#
_symmetry.space_group_name_H-M   'P 1'
#
loop_
_entity.id
_entity.type
_entity.pdbx_description
1 polymer ?
#
loop_
_entity_poly.entity_id
_entity_poly.type
_entity_poly.pdbx_seq_one_letter_code
_entity_poly.pdbx_strand_id
1 'polypeptide(L)' 'MLIGFDRNSNLLEIMYNIRKDGTYNIFHAMKCRKEFYHYAEENGWYV' A
#
# COMPACT_ATOMS: atom_id res chain seq x y z
N MET A 1 6.22 4.73 2.01
CA MET A 1 5.31 3.59 2.23
C MET A 1 3.95 4.01 1.72
N LEU A 2 3.30 3.18 0.91
CA LEU A 2 1.97 3.41 0.37
C LEU A 2 1.06 2.26 0.78
N ILE A 3 -0.12 2.62 1.27
CA ILE A 3 -1.22 1.69 1.48
C ILE A 3 -2.15 1.87 0.28
N GLY A 4 -2.53 0.77 -0.37
CA GLY A 4 -3.37 0.80 -1.55
C GLY A 4 -4.20 -0.47 -1.67
N PHE A 5 -4.90 -0.63 -2.79
CA PHE A 5 -5.76 -1.79 -3.06
C PHE A 5 -5.33 -2.51 -4.33
N ASP A 6 -5.45 -3.84 -4.35
CA ASP A 6 -5.39 -4.60 -5.59
C ASP A 6 -6.74 -4.57 -6.34
N ARG A 7 -6.80 -5.24 -7.50
CA ARG A 7 -8.02 -5.31 -8.32
C ARG A 7 -9.19 -6.05 -7.67
N ASN A 8 -8.94 -6.78 -6.58
CA ASN A 8 -9.92 -7.54 -5.82
C ASN A 8 -10.24 -6.86 -4.48
N SER A 9 -9.89 -5.58 -4.32
CA SER A 9 -10.07 -4.80 -3.08
C SER A 9 -9.31 -5.35 -1.87
N ASN A 10 -8.25 -6.14 -2.08
CA ASN A 10 -7.37 -6.49 -0.96
C ASN A 10 -6.47 -5.30 -0.64
N LEU A 11 -6.43 -4.91 0.63
CA LEU A 11 -5.49 -3.91 1.12
C LEU A 11 -4.05 -4.41 0.96
N LEU A 12 -3.19 -3.59 0.38
CA LEU A 12 -1.77 -3.86 0.12
C LEU A 12 -0.89 -2.86 0.87
N GLU A 13 0.23 -3.36 1.38
CA GLU A 13 1.36 -2.55 1.87
C GLU A 13 2.46 -2.55 0.80
N ILE A 14 2.83 -1.36 0.32
CA ILE A 14 3.81 -1.18 -0.76
C ILE A 14 4.96 -0.27 -0.29
N MET A 15 6.19 -0.76 -0.42
CA MET A 15 7.40 0.05 -0.23
C MET A 15 8.08 0.26 -1.57
N TYR A 16 8.41 1.52 -1.84
CA TYR A 16 9.04 1.94 -3.08
C TYR A 16 10.01 3.08 -2.81
N ASN A 17 10.96 3.28 -3.73
CA ASN A 17 11.76 4.49 -3.86
C ASN A 17 11.53 5.10 -5.25
N ILE A 18 11.59 6.43 -5.35
CA ILE A 18 11.54 7.13 -6.64
C ILE A 18 12.96 7.23 -7.19
N ARG A 19 13.15 6.81 -8.44
CA ARG A 19 14.42 6.91 -9.16
C ARG A 19 14.56 8.29 -9.82
N LYS A 20 15.79 8.66 -10.19
CA LYS A 20 16.10 9.96 -10.84
C LYS A 20 15.36 10.17 -12.17
N ASP A 21 15.00 9.09 -12.85
CA ASP A 21 14.22 9.11 -14.09
C ASP A 21 12.70 9.22 -13.87
N GLY A 22 12.26 9.42 -12.62
CA GLY A 22 10.85 9.51 -12.25
C GLY A 22 10.15 8.15 -12.13
N THR A 23 10.85 7.04 -12.36
CA THR A 23 10.27 5.70 -12.21
C THR A 23 10.24 5.23 -10.75
N TYR A 24 9.31 4.33 -10.43
CA TYR A 24 9.19 3.74 -9.10
C TYR A 24 9.93 2.40 -9.03
N ASN A 25 10.84 2.26 -8.06
CA ASN A 25 11.44 0.97 -7.72
C ASN A 25 10.67 0.35 -6.56
N ILE A 26 9.78 -0.58 -6.86
CA ILE A 26 9.03 -1.34 -5.85
C ILE A 26 9.91 -2.50 -5.38
N PHE A 27 10.19 -2.55 -4.08
CA PHE A 27 10.97 -3.63 -3.47
C PHE A 27 10.19 -4.39 -2.39
N HIS A 28 8.95 -3.98 -2.12
CA HIS A 28 8.00 -4.70 -1.27
C HIS A 28 6.58 -4.44 -1.75
N ALA A 29 5.79 -5.49 -1.99
CA ALA A 29 4.37 -5.41 -2.28
C ALA A 29 3.69 -6.69 -1.78
N MET A 30 2.95 -6.58 -0.68
CA MET A 30 2.32 -7.72 0.00
C MET A 30 0.92 -7.35 0.48
N LYS A 31 0.12 -8.36 0.84
CA LYS A 31 -1.11 -8.13 1.60
C LYS A 31 -0.78 -7.33 2.85
N CYS A 32 -1.57 -6.28 3.08
CA CYS A 32 -1.39 -5.40 4.21
C CYS A 32 -1.57 -6.20 5.51
N ARG A 33 -0.67 -5.98 6.47
CA ARG A 33 -0.76 -6.64 7.76
C ARG A 33 -1.94 -6.07 8.57
N LYS A 34 -2.56 -6.90 9.41
CA LYS A 34 -3.75 -6.53 10.18
C LYS A 34 -3.51 -5.32 11.08
N GLU A 35 -2.27 -5.17 11.56
CA GLU A 35 -1.86 -4.04 12.38
C GLU A 35 -2.07 -2.70 11.68
N PHE A 36 -2.14 -2.65 10.35
CA PHE A 36 -2.34 -1.41 9.60
C PHE A 36 -3.80 -1.16 9.19
N TYR A 37 -4.74 -2.04 9.55
CA TYR A 37 -6.15 -1.89 9.14
C TYR A 37 -6.81 -0.68 9.81
N HIS A 38 -6.42 -0.35 11.04
CA HIS A 38 -6.92 0.85 11.73
C HIS A 38 -6.61 2.13 10.96
N TYR A 39 -5.45 2.23 10.30
CA TYR A 39 -5.13 3.38 9.44
C TYR A 39 -6.07 3.45 8.24
N ALA A 40 -6.49 2.32 7.67
CA ALA A 40 -7.48 2.32 6.60
C ALA A 40 -8.86 2.80 7.10
N GLU A 41 -9.30 2.32 8.26
CA GLU A 41 -10.56 2.73 8.90
C GLU A 41 -10.59 4.23 9.25
N GLU A 42 -9.52 4.75 9.87
CA GLU A 42 -9.39 6.18 10.22
C GLU A 42 -9.41 7.09 8.98
N ASN A 43 -8.97 6.60 7.82
CA ASN A 43 -8.98 7.33 6.56
C ASN A 43 -10.24 7.08 5.72
N GLY A 44 -11.23 6.35 6.24
CA GLY A 44 -12.49 6.03 5.55
C GLY A 44 -12.31 5.08 4.36
N TRP A 45 -11.21 4.31 4.34
CA TRP A 45 -10.95 3.29 3.33
C TRP A 45 -11.57 1.97 3.79
N TYR A 46 -12.87 1.83 3.55
CA TYR A 46 -13.60 0.60 3.86
C TYR A 46 -13.14 -0.54 2.95
N VAL A 47 -12.63 -1.60 3.56
CA VAL A 47 -12.14 -2.84 2.91
C VAL A 47 -13.28 -3.86 2.83
#